data_AF-A0A485LQC5-F1
#
_entry.id   AF-A0A485LQC5-F1
#
_cell.length_a   1.000
_cell.length_b   1.000
_cell.length_c   1.000
_cell.angle_alpha   90.00
_cell.angle_beta   90.00
_cell.angle_gamma   90.00
#
_symmetry.space_group_name_H-M   'P 1'
#
loop_
_entity.id
_entity.type
_entity.pdbx_description
1 polymer ?
#
loop_
_entity_poly.entity_id
_entity_poly.type
_entity_poly.pdbx_seq_one_letter_code
_entity_poly.pdbx_strand_id
1 'polypeptide(L)'
;MKRLCRAATAPHQRVLPTNALVHVTFYTSDSSTVFSLLTALRTPKARGPLEPLNQLGLIVDHERLWPRLVLGGPTLSMMRDAVAAIATYYTQVVVEGVVDLAWLRRVLHPAAEIEWRYMPGEESWEMENAPALDIDAWYGEWSTFRITRVVFAGEIDLPQQMVAALPTLVHLIGMVVKETGVPSIADIVAFVATSKLTELHLHLLYDDRDMVDADAMTPSMLRHLVE
;
A
#
# COMPACT_ATOMS: atom_id res chain seq x y z
N MET A 1 -33.54 53.13 35.21
CA MET A 1 -33.55 51.65 35.11
C MET A 1 -32.33 51.17 34.32
N LYS A 2 -31.23 50.75 34.98
CA LYS A 2 -30.02 50.19 34.34
C LYS A 2 -30.21 48.68 34.18
N ARG A 3 -30.36 48.19 32.94
CA ARG A 3 -30.35 46.75 32.66
C ARG A 3 -28.91 46.24 32.82
N LEU A 4 -28.66 45.43 33.85
CA LEU A 4 -27.43 44.67 34.01
C LEU A 4 -27.43 43.55 32.96
N CYS A 5 -26.72 43.76 31.85
CA CYS A 5 -26.38 42.68 30.93
C CYS A 5 -25.49 41.68 31.67
N ARG A 6 -26.06 40.53 32.03
CA ARG A 6 -25.34 39.39 32.59
C ARG A 6 -24.38 38.89 31.51
N ALA A 7 -23.07 39.07 31.70
CA ALA A 7 -22.07 38.50 30.81
C ALA A 7 -22.23 36.97 30.82
N ALA A 8 -22.66 36.40 29.70
CA ALA A 8 -22.74 34.97 29.51
C ALA A 8 -21.31 34.42 29.58
N THR A 9 -21.02 33.67 30.65
CA THR A 9 -19.74 32.99 30.83
C THR A 9 -19.58 32.01 29.66
N ALA A 10 -18.54 32.21 28.84
CA ALA A 10 -18.31 31.36 27.68
C ALA A 10 -18.20 29.89 28.16
N PRO A 11 -18.92 28.95 27.53
CA PRO A 11 -18.84 27.55 27.92
C PRO A 11 -17.40 27.08 27.79
N HIS A 12 -16.86 26.50 28.88
CA HIS A 12 -15.53 25.88 28.86
C HIS A 12 -15.55 24.72 27.86
N GLN A 13 -14.96 24.95 26.69
CA GLN A 13 -14.81 23.92 25.67
C GLN A 13 -13.85 22.86 26.23
N ARG A 14 -14.40 21.72 26.65
CA ARG A 14 -13.61 20.57 27.10
C ARG A 14 -12.89 20.01 25.88
N VAL A 15 -11.59 20.27 25.80
CA VAL A 15 -10.72 19.70 24.75
C VAL A 15 -10.32 18.30 25.21
N LEU A 16 -10.60 17.30 24.38
CA LEU A 16 -10.09 15.95 24.60
C LEU A 16 -8.56 15.98 24.57
N PRO A 17 -7.87 15.31 25.51
CA PRO A 17 -6.42 15.16 25.42
C PRO A 17 -6.04 14.56 24.06
N THR A 18 -5.04 15.15 23.41
CA THR A 18 -4.64 14.79 22.03
C THR A 18 -4.43 13.29 21.85
N ASN A 19 -3.76 12.64 22.80
CA ASN A 19 -3.48 11.20 22.74
C ASN A 19 -4.76 10.36 22.82
N ALA A 20 -5.75 10.81 23.58
CA ALA A 20 -7.02 10.09 23.69
C ALA A 20 -7.77 10.08 22.35
N LEU A 21 -7.77 11.20 21.62
CA LEU A 21 -8.39 11.27 20.30
C LEU A 21 -7.70 10.32 19.31
N VAL A 22 -6.37 10.31 19.28
CA VAL A 22 -5.61 9.38 18.43
C VAL A 22 -5.94 7.93 18.79
N HIS A 23 -5.90 7.55 20.07
CA HIS A 23 -6.21 6.19 20.48
C HIS A 23 -7.65 5.76 20.14
N VAL A 24 -8.64 6.62 20.38
CA VAL A 24 -10.05 6.33 20.03
C VAL A 24 -10.20 6.15 18.53
N THR A 25 -9.54 7.00 17.74
CA THR A 25 -9.58 6.93 16.28
C THR A 25 -8.98 5.61 15.82
N PHE A 26 -7.75 5.29 16.22
CA PHE A 26 -7.03 4.05 15.85
C PHE A 26 -7.62 2.76 16.44
N TYR A 27 -8.54 2.84 17.40
CA TYR A 27 -9.33 1.70 17.87
C TYR A 27 -10.57 1.44 17.00
N THR A 28 -10.97 2.39 16.16
CA THR A 28 -12.15 2.29 15.30
C THR A 28 -11.72 1.76 13.93
N SER A 29 -12.27 0.63 13.48
CA SER A 29 -11.94 0.07 12.16
C SER A 29 -12.72 0.69 11.01
N ASP A 30 -13.90 1.25 11.30
CA ASP A 30 -14.80 1.82 10.29
C ASP A 30 -14.37 3.24 9.88
N SER A 31 -14.06 3.40 8.59
CA SER A 31 -13.60 4.67 8.03
C SER A 31 -14.68 5.76 8.14
N SER A 32 -15.95 5.42 7.86
CA SER A 32 -17.05 6.39 7.89
C SER A 32 -17.25 7.01 9.27
N THR A 33 -17.10 6.22 10.33
CA THR A 33 -17.19 6.65 11.73
C THR A 33 -16.03 7.57 12.08
N VAL A 34 -14.81 7.24 11.67
CA VAL A 34 -13.62 8.08 11.91
C VAL A 34 -13.75 9.44 11.24
N PHE A 35 -14.08 9.50 9.96
CA PHE A 35 -14.20 10.77 9.25
C PHE A 35 -15.41 11.60 9.71
N SER A 36 -16.50 10.95 10.14
CA SER A 36 -17.63 11.62 10.79
C SER A 36 -17.22 12.26 12.13
N LEU A 37 -16.42 11.56 12.94
CA LEU A 37 -15.86 12.08 14.19
C LEU A 37 -14.96 13.30 13.92
N LEU A 38 -14.03 13.19 12.97
CA LEU A 38 -13.13 14.29 12.60
C LEU A 38 -13.90 15.53 12.10
N THR A 39 -14.95 15.31 11.31
CA THR A 39 -15.85 16.39 10.85
C THR A 39 -16.59 17.03 12.03
N ALA A 40 -17.08 16.22 12.97
CA ALA A 40 -17.81 16.71 14.14
C ALA A 40 -16.97 17.57 15.10
N LEU A 41 -15.65 17.42 15.10
CA LEU A 41 -14.74 18.26 15.89
C LEU A 41 -14.65 19.72 15.38
N ARG A 42 -15.15 19.99 14.16
CA ARG A 42 -15.36 21.31 13.50
C ARG A 42 -14.16 22.23 13.31
N THR A 43 -13.10 22.10 14.11
CA THR A 43 -11.96 23.02 14.10
C THR A 43 -10.65 22.24 14.01
N PRO A 44 -9.65 22.74 13.27
CA PRO A 44 -8.33 22.11 13.21
C PRO A 44 -7.70 21.91 14.59
N LYS A 45 -7.88 22.89 15.48
CA LYS A 45 -7.38 22.81 16.86
C LYS A 45 -7.98 21.63 17.64
N ALA A 46 -9.25 21.29 17.40
CA ALA A 46 -9.90 20.16 18.07
C ALA A 46 -9.48 18.81 17.49
N ARG A 47 -9.11 18.74 16.20
CA ARG A 47 -8.57 17.53 15.55
C ARG A 47 -7.11 17.28 15.90
N GLY A 48 -6.36 18.35 16.18
CA GLY A 48 -4.95 18.27 16.58
C GLY A 48 -4.11 17.56 15.51
N PRO A 49 -3.36 16.51 15.84
CA PRO A 49 -2.48 15.80 14.91
C PRO A 49 -3.23 15.02 13.82
N LEU A 50 -4.55 14.83 13.96
CA LEU A 50 -5.38 14.18 12.94
C LEU A 50 -5.95 15.19 11.93
N GLU A 51 -5.60 16.47 12.02
CA GLU A 51 -5.99 17.46 11.02
C GLU A 51 -5.54 17.08 9.60
N PRO A 52 -4.28 16.65 9.34
CA PRO A 52 -3.88 16.28 7.99
C PRO A 52 -4.68 15.08 7.47
N LEU A 53 -5.03 14.11 8.33
CA LEU A 53 -5.90 12.99 7.96
C LEU A 53 -7.28 13.50 7.53
N ASN A 54 -7.88 14.42 8.28
CA ASN A 54 -9.15 15.03 7.88
C ASN A 54 -9.02 15.76 6.53
N GLN A 55 -7.95 16.52 6.32
CA GLN A 55 -7.73 17.25 5.06
C GLN A 55 -7.59 16.30 3.87
N LEU A 56 -6.84 15.20 4.04
CA LEU A 56 -6.72 14.15 3.03
C LEU A 56 -8.07 13.52 2.71
N GLY A 57 -8.92 13.27 3.71
CA GLY A 57 -10.27 12.70 3.49
C GLY A 57 -11.23 13.58 2.71
N LEU A 58 -10.91 14.87 2.50
CA LEU A 58 -11.71 15.73 1.61
C LEU A 58 -11.42 15.50 0.13
N ILE A 59 -10.32 14.81 -0.20
CA ILE A 59 -9.79 14.68 -1.56
C ILE A 59 -9.60 13.21 -1.94
N VAL A 60 -9.19 12.38 -0.97
CA VAL A 60 -8.91 10.96 -1.15
C VAL A 60 -10.05 10.13 -0.58
N ASP A 61 -10.33 9.01 -1.24
CA ASP A 61 -11.24 8.01 -0.72
C ASP A 61 -10.83 7.58 0.71
N HIS A 62 -11.80 7.60 1.61
CA HIS A 62 -11.63 7.21 3.00
C HIS A 62 -11.10 5.78 3.14
N GLU A 63 -11.46 4.86 2.23
CA GLU A 63 -11.00 3.47 2.25
C GLU A 63 -9.49 3.34 1.97
N ARG A 64 -8.90 4.32 1.27
CA ARG A 64 -7.45 4.38 1.03
C ARG A 64 -6.69 5.00 2.21
N LEU A 65 -7.38 5.69 3.11
CA LEU A 65 -6.80 6.36 4.27
C LEU A 65 -7.01 5.57 5.57
N TRP A 66 -8.01 4.69 5.64
CA TRP A 66 -8.41 4.06 6.90
C TRP A 66 -9.04 2.67 6.71
N PRO A 67 -8.76 1.69 7.59
CA PRO A 67 -7.82 1.72 8.74
C PRO A 67 -6.36 1.49 8.33
N ARG A 68 -6.11 1.15 7.07
CA ARG A 68 -4.79 0.93 6.49
C ARG A 68 -4.44 2.12 5.62
N LEU A 69 -3.20 2.59 5.70
CA LEU A 69 -2.75 3.68 4.84
C LEU A 69 -2.30 3.10 3.50
N VAL A 70 -2.98 3.46 2.41
CA VAL A 70 -2.61 3.07 1.05
C VAL A 70 -1.76 4.17 0.42
N LEU A 71 -0.52 3.83 0.06
CA LEU A 71 0.50 4.70 -0.49
C LEU A 71 0.75 4.33 -1.95
N GLY A 72 0.26 5.13 -2.88
CA GLY A 72 0.57 4.95 -4.31
C GLY A 72 -0.28 5.83 -5.21
N GLY A 73 0.06 5.80 -6.50
CA GLY A 73 -0.57 6.58 -7.56
C GLY A 73 -0.32 8.10 -7.47
N PRO A 74 -1.00 8.88 -8.34
CA PRO A 74 -0.79 10.33 -8.45
C PRO A 74 -1.12 11.10 -7.17
N THR A 75 -2.00 10.51 -6.36
CA THR A 75 -2.45 11.06 -5.09
C THR A 75 -1.30 11.20 -4.08
N LEU A 76 -0.36 10.25 -4.04
CA LEU A 76 0.76 10.27 -3.11
C LEU A 76 1.74 11.40 -3.42
N SER A 77 2.03 11.64 -4.70
CA SER A 77 2.97 12.68 -5.13
C SER A 77 2.44 14.08 -4.81
N MET A 78 1.14 14.32 -5.03
CA MET A 78 0.49 15.59 -4.75
C MET A 78 0.38 15.92 -3.25
N MET A 79 0.27 14.90 -2.39
CA MET A 79 -0.03 15.09 -0.96
C MET A 79 1.04 14.51 -0.03
N ARG A 80 2.27 14.41 -0.53
CA ARG A 80 3.41 13.78 0.15
C ARG A 80 3.62 14.29 1.58
N ASP A 81 3.51 15.60 1.81
CA ASP A 81 3.72 16.21 3.13
C ASP A 81 2.58 15.92 4.11
N ALA A 82 1.33 15.95 3.63
CA ALA A 82 0.16 15.62 4.45
C ALA A 82 0.17 14.14 4.85
N VAL A 83 0.54 13.26 3.93
CA VAL A 83 0.72 11.82 4.20
C VAL A 83 1.86 11.60 5.19
N ALA A 84 3.00 12.27 5.02
CA ALA A 84 4.13 12.16 5.95
C ALA A 84 3.75 12.56 7.39
N ALA A 85 2.87 13.54 7.54
CA ALA A 85 2.40 14.00 8.85
C ALA A 85 1.55 12.96 9.61
N ILE A 86 0.93 12.00 8.92
CA ILE A 86 0.07 10.98 9.54
C ILE A 86 0.64 9.57 9.48
N ALA A 87 1.60 9.31 8.58
CA ALA A 87 2.13 7.97 8.33
C ALA A 87 2.69 7.28 9.58
N THR A 88 3.25 8.04 10.53
CA THR A 88 3.81 7.50 11.78
C THR A 88 2.76 6.88 12.70
N TYR A 89 1.48 7.18 12.51
CA TYR A 89 0.40 6.60 13.33
C TYR A 89 -0.06 5.23 12.83
N TYR A 90 0.29 4.83 11.60
CA TYR A 90 -0.18 3.60 11.00
C TYR A 90 0.79 2.45 11.27
N THR A 91 0.24 1.33 11.75
CA THR A 91 0.96 0.05 11.88
C THR A 91 0.73 -0.87 10.68
N GLN A 92 -0.25 -0.57 9.82
CA GLN A 92 -0.54 -1.31 8.60
C GLN A 92 -0.55 -0.38 7.41
N VAL A 93 0.32 -0.67 6.44
CA VAL A 93 0.52 0.15 5.25
C VAL A 93 0.41 -0.73 4.03
N VAL A 94 -0.29 -0.25 3.01
CA VAL A 94 -0.28 -0.82 1.67
C VAL A 94 0.54 0.10 0.80
N VAL A 95 1.56 -0.42 0.13
CA VAL A 95 2.31 0.32 -0.88
C VAL A 95 1.89 -0.21 -2.24
N GLU A 96 1.51 0.71 -3.13
CA GLU A 96 1.08 0.45 -4.50
C GLU A 96 2.09 1.10 -5.44
N GLY A 97 2.70 0.33 -6.32
CA GLY A 97 3.63 0.86 -7.32
C GLY A 97 5.05 1.05 -6.82
N VAL A 98 5.76 1.91 -7.55
CA VAL A 98 7.09 2.39 -7.22
C VAL A 98 6.99 3.59 -6.29
N VAL A 99 7.72 3.54 -5.17
CA VAL A 99 7.84 4.66 -4.24
C VAL A 99 9.30 4.93 -3.88
N ASP A 100 9.58 6.17 -3.48
CA ASP A 100 10.85 6.57 -2.89
C ASP A 100 11.04 5.85 -1.53
N LEU A 101 11.89 4.82 -1.54
CA LEU A 101 12.16 3.98 -0.37
C LEU A 101 12.83 4.75 0.78
N ALA A 102 13.69 5.73 0.45
CA ALA A 102 14.33 6.56 1.47
C ALA A 102 13.30 7.44 2.19
N TRP A 103 12.34 7.98 1.46
CA TRP A 103 11.20 8.68 2.05
C TRP A 103 10.31 7.77 2.87
N LEU A 104 9.97 6.59 2.35
CA LEU A 104 9.12 5.61 3.05
C LEU A 104 9.73 5.26 4.42
N ARG A 105 11.03 4.96 4.46
CA ARG A 105 11.78 4.67 5.69
C ARG A 105 11.74 5.80 6.71
N ARG A 106 11.69 7.05 6.25
CA ARG A 106 11.67 8.23 7.13
C ARG A 106 10.30 8.50 7.74
N VAL A 107 9.21 8.21 7.01
CA VAL A 107 7.85 8.64 7.41
C VAL A 107 7.06 7.53 8.10
N LEU A 108 7.35 6.25 7.80
CA LEU A 108 6.61 5.14 8.38
C LEU A 108 6.95 4.91 9.85
N HIS A 109 5.99 4.36 10.58
CA HIS A 109 6.23 3.82 11.90
C HIS A 109 7.29 2.68 11.82
N PRO A 110 8.28 2.60 12.74
CA PRO A 110 9.34 1.59 12.68
C PRO A 110 8.83 0.13 12.73
N ALA A 111 7.66 -0.09 13.31
CA ALA A 111 7.00 -1.40 13.38
C ALA A 111 5.86 -1.56 12.35
N ALA A 112 5.75 -0.67 11.37
CA ALA A 112 4.72 -0.78 10.34
C ALA A 112 4.91 -2.05 9.52
N GLU A 113 3.82 -2.79 9.34
CA GLU A 113 3.75 -3.95 8.46
C GLU A 113 3.31 -3.49 7.07
N ILE A 114 4.09 -3.87 6.06
CA ILE A 114 3.88 -3.45 4.69
C ILE A 114 3.29 -4.61 3.88
N GLU A 115 2.19 -4.32 3.20
CA GLU A 115 1.72 -5.07 2.04
C GLU A 115 2.14 -4.33 0.77
N TRP A 116 2.87 -4.97 -0.12
CA TRP A 116 3.27 -4.39 -1.40
C TRP A 116 2.40 -4.90 -2.54
N ARG A 117 1.94 -4.01 -3.42
CA ARG A 117 1.11 -4.28 -4.60
C ARG A 117 1.66 -3.53 -5.81
N TYR A 118 1.38 -4.02 -7.01
CA TYR A 118 1.70 -3.37 -8.30
C TYR A 118 3.21 -3.06 -8.45
N MET A 119 3.96 -3.95 -9.09
CA MET A 119 5.43 -3.83 -9.17
C MET A 119 5.88 -2.91 -10.31
N PRO A 120 7.10 -2.33 -10.24
CA PRO A 120 7.73 -1.74 -11.41
C PRO A 120 7.78 -2.76 -12.55
N GLY A 121 7.18 -2.41 -13.69
CA GLY A 121 6.99 -3.33 -14.82
C GLY A 121 5.60 -3.16 -15.44
N GLU A 122 4.62 -2.72 -14.67
CA GLU A 122 3.39 -2.18 -15.22
C GLU A 122 3.70 -1.11 -16.26
N GLU A 123 3.03 -1.18 -17.41
CA GLU A 123 2.81 -0.07 -18.35
C GLU A 123 2.06 1.09 -17.64
N SER A 124 2.37 1.35 -16.38
CA SER A 124 2.10 2.57 -15.68
C SER A 124 2.79 3.67 -16.48
N TRP A 125 2.01 4.25 -17.37
CA TRP A 125 1.93 5.63 -17.85
C TRP A 125 2.59 6.71 -16.96
N GLU A 126 2.96 6.41 -15.71
CA GLU A 126 3.73 7.25 -14.80
C GLU A 126 5.26 7.19 -15.04
N MET A 127 5.79 6.19 -15.75
CA MET A 127 7.25 6.05 -15.96
C MET A 127 7.84 6.93 -17.06
N GLU A 128 7.03 7.56 -17.93
CA GLU A 128 7.58 8.41 -19.02
C GLU A 128 8.47 9.55 -18.52
N ASN A 129 8.32 9.96 -17.25
CA ASN A 129 9.12 11.02 -16.63
C ASN A 129 9.84 10.57 -15.35
N ALA A 130 9.81 9.28 -15.01
CA ALA A 130 10.52 8.79 -13.83
C ALA A 130 12.03 8.71 -14.15
N PRO A 131 12.92 9.17 -13.25
CA PRO A 131 14.35 8.93 -13.41
C PRO A 131 14.60 7.42 -13.51
N ALA A 132 15.57 7.02 -14.33
CA ALA A 132 15.92 5.62 -14.53
C ALA A 132 16.13 4.94 -13.17
N LEU A 133 15.17 4.09 -12.80
CA LEU A 133 15.19 3.36 -11.55
C LEU A 133 16.15 2.17 -11.72
N ASP A 134 17.16 2.10 -10.86
CA ASP A 134 17.98 0.91 -10.72
C ASP A 134 17.14 -0.17 -10.01
N ILE A 135 16.56 -1.07 -10.79
CA ILE A 135 15.66 -2.12 -10.31
C ILE A 135 16.37 -3.09 -9.36
N ASP A 136 17.63 -3.40 -9.61
CA ASP A 136 18.42 -4.30 -8.75
C ASP A 136 18.65 -3.64 -7.38
N ALA A 137 19.07 -2.37 -7.38
CA ALA A 137 19.23 -1.61 -6.13
C ALA A 137 17.92 -1.43 -5.37
N TRP A 138 16.82 -1.18 -6.10
CA TRP A 138 15.50 -0.99 -5.51
C TRP A 138 15.00 -2.24 -4.80
N TYR A 139 15.05 -3.41 -5.44
CA TYR A 139 14.70 -4.68 -4.77
C TYR A 139 15.67 -5.05 -3.65
N GLY A 140 16.95 -4.68 -3.75
CA GLY A 140 17.92 -4.87 -2.68
C GLY A 140 17.53 -4.15 -1.37
N GLU A 141 16.90 -2.98 -1.47
CA GLU A 141 16.43 -2.22 -0.30
C GLU A 141 15.18 -2.81 0.38
N TRP A 142 14.45 -3.72 -0.26
CA TRP A 142 13.23 -4.31 0.31
C TRP A 142 13.48 -5.04 1.63
N SER A 143 14.65 -5.66 1.76
CA SER A 143 15.10 -6.34 2.98
C SER A 143 15.16 -5.43 4.22
N THR A 144 15.21 -4.10 4.02
CA THR A 144 15.23 -3.12 5.10
C THR A 144 13.84 -2.81 5.67
N PHE A 145 12.78 -3.30 5.03
CA PHE A 145 11.40 -3.07 5.41
C PHE A 145 10.76 -4.33 6.00
N ARG A 146 9.75 -4.13 6.85
CA ARG A 146 8.91 -5.21 7.37
C ARG A 146 7.79 -5.54 6.37
N ILE A 147 8.19 -6.04 5.20
CA ILE A 147 7.25 -6.50 4.17
C ILE A 147 6.70 -7.85 4.62
N THR A 148 5.40 -7.85 4.93
CA THR A 148 4.67 -9.03 5.43
C THR A 148 3.86 -9.70 4.35
N ARG A 149 3.46 -8.93 3.33
CA ARG A 149 2.68 -9.45 2.21
C ARG A 149 3.14 -8.85 0.89
N VAL A 150 3.19 -9.67 -0.15
CA VAL A 150 3.39 -9.23 -1.53
C VAL A 150 2.23 -9.71 -2.39
N VAL A 151 1.73 -8.83 -3.24
CA VAL A 151 0.65 -9.11 -4.18
C VAL A 151 1.12 -8.76 -5.57
N PHE A 152 1.30 -9.79 -6.38
CA PHE A 152 1.49 -9.73 -7.81
C PHE A 152 0.15 -10.05 -8.45
N ALA A 153 -0.41 -9.08 -9.16
CA ALA A 153 -1.66 -9.21 -9.87
C ALA A 153 -1.54 -8.38 -11.15
N GLY A 154 -1.85 -9.00 -12.29
CA GLY A 154 -1.77 -8.36 -13.59
C GLY A 154 -0.96 -9.17 -14.59
N GLU A 155 -1.15 -8.87 -15.87
CA GLU A 155 -0.69 -9.60 -17.06
C GLU A 155 0.82 -9.48 -17.34
N ILE A 156 1.64 -9.27 -16.30
CA ILE A 156 3.04 -8.86 -16.45
C ILE A 156 3.95 -9.88 -15.82
N ASP A 157 5.08 -10.09 -16.46
CA ASP A 157 6.07 -11.04 -15.99
C ASP A 157 6.72 -10.52 -14.71
N LEU A 158 6.77 -11.39 -13.71
CA LEU A 158 7.43 -11.14 -12.45
C LEU A 158 8.94 -10.96 -12.71
N PRO A 159 9.56 -9.81 -12.38
CA PRO A 159 10.97 -9.62 -12.65
C PRO A 159 11.83 -10.67 -11.95
N GLN A 160 12.85 -11.20 -12.62
CA GLN A 160 13.81 -12.16 -12.02
C GLN A 160 14.42 -11.62 -10.72
N GLN A 161 14.66 -10.31 -10.67
CA GLN A 161 15.14 -9.58 -9.49
C GLN A 161 14.22 -9.76 -8.30
N MET A 162 12.90 -9.75 -8.52
CA MET A 162 11.94 -9.94 -7.45
C MET A 162 11.99 -11.37 -6.91
N VAL A 163 12.06 -12.37 -7.80
CA VAL A 163 12.23 -13.78 -7.40
C VAL A 163 13.50 -13.95 -6.57
N ALA A 164 14.59 -13.29 -6.97
CA ALA A 164 15.85 -13.29 -6.25
C ALA A 164 15.78 -12.55 -4.88
N ALA A 165 14.88 -11.58 -4.73
CA ALA A 165 14.69 -10.83 -3.50
C ALA A 165 13.83 -11.57 -2.46
N LEU A 166 12.93 -12.48 -2.88
CA LEU A 166 12.01 -13.21 -1.99
C LEU A 166 12.68 -13.83 -0.74
N PRO A 167 13.83 -14.54 -0.84
CA PRO A 167 14.50 -15.11 0.32
C PRO A 167 15.00 -14.08 1.35
N THR A 168 15.18 -12.81 0.95
CA THR A 168 15.63 -11.73 1.84
C THR A 168 14.49 -11.13 2.67
N LEU A 169 13.23 -11.41 2.31
CA LEU A 169 12.04 -10.89 2.98
C LEU A 169 11.71 -11.73 4.22
N VAL A 170 12.52 -11.61 5.27
CA VAL A 170 12.44 -12.44 6.49
C VAL A 170 11.11 -12.30 7.26
N HIS A 171 10.33 -11.25 6.98
CA HIS A 171 9.02 -10.99 7.58
C HIS A 171 7.84 -11.42 6.70
N LEU A 172 8.11 -11.96 5.50
CA LEU A 172 7.07 -12.33 4.56
C LEU A 172 6.26 -13.52 5.07
N ILE A 173 4.96 -13.30 5.24
CA ILE A 173 3.99 -14.32 5.67
C ILE A 173 2.92 -14.59 4.61
N GLY A 174 2.68 -13.65 3.69
CA GLY A 174 1.68 -13.77 2.64
C GLY A 174 2.23 -13.49 1.26
N MET A 175 1.90 -14.36 0.30
CA MET A 175 2.23 -14.15 -1.11
C MET A 175 1.00 -14.44 -1.98
N VAL A 176 0.67 -13.49 -2.85
CA VAL A 176 -0.39 -13.62 -3.85
C VAL A 176 0.25 -13.41 -5.22
N VAL A 177 0.11 -14.36 -6.12
CA VAL A 177 0.52 -14.27 -7.52
C VAL A 177 -0.69 -14.60 -8.38
N LYS A 178 -1.16 -13.66 -9.19
CA LYS A 178 -2.39 -13.77 -9.98
C LYS A 178 -2.17 -13.27 -11.40
N GLU A 179 -2.43 -14.12 -12.38
CA GLU A 179 -2.43 -13.76 -13.80
C GLU A 179 -1.07 -13.21 -14.27
N THR A 180 0.01 -13.62 -13.61
CA THR A 180 1.38 -13.08 -13.75
C THR A 180 2.27 -14.14 -14.40
N GLY A 181 3.03 -13.76 -15.43
CA GLY A 181 4.12 -14.59 -15.95
C GLY A 181 5.22 -14.71 -14.91
N VAL A 182 5.85 -15.87 -14.78
CA VAL A 182 6.97 -16.04 -13.86
C VAL A 182 8.20 -16.57 -14.61
N PRO A 183 9.41 -16.08 -14.29
CA PRO A 183 10.62 -16.57 -14.93
C PRO A 183 10.85 -18.07 -14.68
N SER A 184 10.37 -18.56 -13.54
CA SER A 184 10.54 -19.94 -13.12
C SER A 184 9.54 -20.33 -12.05
N ILE A 185 8.56 -21.16 -12.42
CA ILE A 185 7.64 -21.76 -11.44
C ILE A 185 8.44 -22.59 -10.41
N ALA A 186 9.49 -23.27 -10.87
CA ALA A 186 10.35 -24.09 -10.01
C ALA A 186 11.02 -23.26 -8.91
N ASP A 187 11.47 -22.04 -9.20
CA ASP A 187 12.12 -21.17 -8.21
C ASP A 187 11.11 -20.65 -7.18
N ILE A 188 9.89 -20.32 -7.62
CA ILE A 188 8.80 -19.94 -6.70
C ILE A 188 8.46 -21.11 -5.77
N VAL A 189 8.33 -22.32 -6.30
CA VAL A 189 8.05 -23.53 -5.49
C VAL A 189 9.21 -23.83 -4.53
N ALA A 190 10.45 -23.70 -4.98
CA ALA A 190 11.64 -23.89 -4.14
C ALA A 190 11.69 -22.86 -3.00
N PHE A 191 11.39 -21.60 -3.28
CA PHE A 191 11.26 -20.57 -2.25
C PHE A 191 10.15 -20.94 -1.25
N VAL A 192 8.94 -21.24 -1.72
CA VAL A 192 7.80 -21.60 -0.87
C VAL A 192 8.16 -22.75 0.08
N ALA A 193 8.83 -23.79 -0.44
CA ALA A 193 9.23 -24.98 0.33
C ALA A 193 10.16 -24.68 1.51
N THR A 194 10.88 -23.56 1.48
CA THR A 194 11.83 -23.14 2.53
C THR A 194 11.38 -21.91 3.31
N SER A 195 10.26 -21.29 2.89
CA SER A 195 9.73 -20.06 3.46
C SER A 195 8.95 -20.29 4.77
N LYS A 196 8.54 -19.20 5.41
CA LYS A 196 7.60 -19.19 6.56
C LYS A 196 6.21 -18.70 6.16
N LEU A 197 5.85 -18.79 4.88
CA LEU A 197 4.57 -18.32 4.39
C LEU A 197 3.42 -19.07 5.08
N THR A 198 2.45 -18.32 5.60
CA THR A 198 1.19 -18.84 6.12
C THR A 198 0.05 -18.66 5.13
N GLU A 199 0.22 -17.77 4.14
CA GLU A 199 -0.76 -17.50 3.10
C GLU A 199 -0.09 -17.55 1.73
N LEU A 200 -0.62 -18.41 0.85
CA LEU A 200 -0.16 -18.57 -0.52
C LEU A 200 -1.36 -18.65 -1.45
N HIS A 201 -1.41 -17.74 -2.42
CA HIS A 201 -2.41 -17.76 -3.49
C HIS A 201 -1.70 -17.71 -4.83
N LEU A 202 -1.76 -18.81 -5.57
CA LEU A 202 -1.25 -18.92 -6.93
C LEU A 202 -2.45 -19.11 -7.87
N HIS A 203 -2.65 -18.19 -8.80
CA HIS A 203 -3.77 -18.22 -9.74
C HIS A 203 -3.27 -17.86 -11.13
N LEU A 204 -3.50 -18.74 -12.11
CA LEU A 204 -3.14 -18.50 -13.52
C LEU A 204 -1.66 -18.08 -13.67
N LEU A 205 -0.74 -18.96 -13.27
CA LEU A 205 0.69 -18.79 -13.50
C LEU A 205 1.06 -19.38 -14.86
N TYR A 206 1.89 -18.67 -15.60
CA TYR A 206 2.50 -19.15 -16.83
C TYR A 206 4.02 -19.06 -16.66
N ASP A 207 4.75 -20.09 -17.10
CA ASP A 207 6.21 -20.01 -17.16
C ASP A 207 6.55 -19.32 -18.49
N ASP A 208 7.37 -18.26 -18.45
CA ASP A 208 7.77 -17.55 -19.68
C ASP A 208 8.42 -18.50 -20.70
N ARG A 209 9.04 -19.58 -20.19
CA ARG A 209 9.63 -20.63 -21.03
C ARG A 209 8.60 -21.39 -21.86
N ASP A 210 7.37 -21.55 -21.36
CA ASP A 210 6.32 -22.27 -22.07
C ASP A 210 5.64 -21.41 -23.14
N MET A 211 5.67 -20.07 -22.97
CA MET A 211 5.07 -19.14 -23.94
C MET A 211 5.87 -19.03 -25.25
N VAL A 212 7.20 -19.17 -25.19
CA VAL A 212 8.05 -19.17 -26.39
C VAL A 212 7.75 -20.37 -27.31
N ASP A 213 7.22 -21.48 -26.76
CA ASP A 213 6.76 -22.64 -27.53
C ASP A 213 5.26 -22.60 -27.89
N ALA A 214 4.46 -21.77 -27.22
CA ALA A 214 3.01 -21.66 -27.48
C ALA A 214 2.67 -20.87 -28.77
N ASP A 215 3.60 -20.05 -29.28
CA ASP A 215 3.46 -19.37 -30.58
C ASP A 215 3.64 -20.29 -31.80
N ALA A 216 3.98 -21.56 -31.58
CA ALA A 216 3.79 -22.58 -32.60
C ALA A 216 2.48 -23.35 -32.32
N MET A 217 1.33 -22.72 -32.53
CA MET A 217 0.17 -23.50 -32.98
C MET A 217 0.60 -24.22 -34.25
N THR A 218 1.03 -25.47 -34.09
CA THR A 218 1.50 -26.26 -35.22
C THR A 218 0.36 -26.36 -36.23
N PRO A 219 0.63 -26.38 -37.56
CA PRO A 219 -0.43 -26.54 -38.57
C PRO A 219 -1.31 -27.79 -38.38
N SER A 220 -0.88 -28.75 -37.55
CA SER A 220 -1.69 -29.88 -37.05
C SER A 220 -2.75 -29.47 -36.04
N MET A 221 -2.44 -28.59 -35.09
CA MET A 221 -3.37 -28.12 -34.06
C MET A 221 -4.48 -27.23 -34.64
N LEU A 222 -4.15 -26.42 -35.65
CA LEU A 222 -5.14 -25.60 -36.37
C LEU A 222 -6.13 -26.43 -37.21
N ARG A 223 -5.74 -27.63 -37.68
CA ARG A 223 -6.61 -28.51 -38.47
C ARG A 223 -7.77 -29.12 -37.67
N HIS A 224 -7.66 -29.17 -36.33
CA HIS A 224 -8.72 -29.69 -35.47
C HIS A 224 -9.76 -28.65 -35.02
N LEU A 225 -9.61 -27.39 -35.42
CA LEU A 225 -10.54 -26.30 -35.08
C LEU A 225 -11.53 -25.96 -36.22
N VAL A 226 -11.45 -26.65 -37.37
CA VAL A 226 -12.25 -26.36 -38.58
C VAL A 226 -13.11 -27.57 -39.02
N GLU A 227 -13.38 -28.52 -38.12
CA GLU A 227 -14.42 -29.56 -38.30
C GLU A 227 -15.51 -29.41 -37.24
#